data_AF-T0Z173-F1
#
_entry.id   AF-T0Z173-F1
#
_cell.length_a   1.000
_cell.length_b   1.000
_cell.length_c   1.000
_cell.angle_alpha   90.00
_cell.angle_beta   90.00
_cell.angle_gamma   90.00
#
_symmetry.space_group_name_H-M   'P 1'
#
loop_
_entity.id
_entity.type
_entity.pdbx_description
1 polymer ?
#
loop_
_entity_poly.entity_id
_entity_poly.type
_entity_poly.pdbx_seq_one_letter_code
_entity_poly.pdbx_strand_id
1 'polypeptide(L)' 'GVGVLFSTHVLEIAEAICDRVVILSHGRIVAQGTIADLRQRAGLSGRGLEEIFLALTGTGDLTDVVGALRR' A
#
# COMPACT_ATOMS: atom_id res chain seq x y z
N GLY A 1 -8.93 -3.67 26.68
CA GLY A 1 -8.09 -2.97 25.69
C GLY A 1 -8.93 -1.95 24.95
N VAL A 2 -8.29 -0.96 24.32
CA VAL A 2 -8.94 0.06 23.49
C VAL A 2 -8.51 -0.15 22.04
N GLY A 3 -9.47 -0.12 21.11
CA GLY A 3 -9.16 -0.12 19.68
C GLY A 3 -8.87 1.30 19.20
N VAL A 4 -7.85 1.46 18.36
CA VAL A 4 -7.46 2.75 17.78
C VAL A 4 -7.53 2.66 16.26
N LEU A 5 -8.19 3.64 15.64
CA LEU A 5 -8.10 3.86 14.20
C LEU A 5 -7.08 4.96 13.95
N PHE A 6 -5.99 4.61 13.28
CA PHE A 6 -4.94 5.55 12.88
C PHE A 6 -4.94 5.71 11.36
N SER A 7 -4.84 6.97 10.91
CA SER A 7 -4.75 7.30 9.48
C SER A 7 -3.61 8.28 9.26
N THR A 8 -2.77 7.97 8.28
CA THR A 8 -1.63 8.80 7.88
C THR A 8 -1.37 8.60 6.39
N HIS A 9 -0.72 9.57 5.77
CA HIS A 9 -0.14 9.43 4.43
C HIS A 9 1.31 8.92 4.47
N VAL A 10 1.91 8.85 5.67
CA VAL A 10 3.28 8.38 5.89
C VAL A 10 3.25 6.88 6.19
N LEU A 11 3.48 6.07 5.16
CA LEU A 11 3.31 4.61 5.23
C LEU A 11 4.32 3.92 6.17
N GLU A 12 5.53 4.47 6.33
CA GLU A 12 6.53 3.96 7.27
C GLU A 12 6.02 4.00 8.73
N ILE A 13 5.31 5.07 9.11
CA ILE A 13 4.72 5.19 10.45
C ILE A 13 3.56 4.22 10.62
N ALA A 14 2.72 4.06 9.59
CA ALA A 14 1.62 3.10 9.61
C ALA A 14 2.15 1.66 9.79
N GLU A 15 3.23 1.31 9.09
CA GLU A 15 3.90 0.01 9.20
C GLU A 15 4.52 -0.24 10.58
N ALA A 16 5.09 0.79 11.20
CA ALA A 16 5.75 0.67 12.50
C ALA A 16 4.77 0.50 13.69
N ILE A 17 3.55 1.04 13.58
CA ILE A 17 2.62 1.17 14.72
C ILE A 17 1.36 0.31 14.57
N CYS A 18 0.92 0.00 13.34
CA CYS A 18 -0.36 -0.68 13.12
C CYS A 18 -0.20 -2.20 13.04
N ASP A 19 -1.06 -2.92 13.76
CA ASP A 19 -1.17 -4.38 13.64
C ASP A 19 -1.78 -4.81 12.31
N ARG A 20 -2.69 -3.99 11.78
CA ARG A 20 -3.45 -4.22 10.55
C ARG A 20 -3.58 -2.92 9.78
N VAL A 21 -3.55 -3.03 8.46
CA VAL A 21 -3.66 -1.89 7.55
C VAL A 21 -4.81 -2.13 6.58
N VAL A 22 -5.52 -1.05 6.26
CA VAL A 22 -6.53 -1.00 5.20
C VAL A 22 -6.07 0.05 4.19
N ILE A 23 -5.96 -0.36 2.93
CA ILE A 23 -5.65 0.53 1.82
C ILE A 23 -6.98 0.93 1.16
N LEU A 24 -7.26 2.22 1.22
CA LEU A 24 -8.44 2.85 0.63
C LEU A 24 -8.02 3.62 -0.62
N SER A 25 -8.73 3.40 -1.73
CA SER A 25 -8.55 4.14 -2.98
C SER A 25 -9.92 4.43 -3.60
N HIS A 26 -10.16 5.68 -4.00
CA HIS A 26 -11.42 6.12 -4.64
C HIS A 26 -12.69 5.69 -3.86
N GLY A 27 -12.65 5.79 -2.53
CA GLY A 27 -13.76 5.40 -1.66
C GLY A 27 -14.02 3.89 -1.57
N ARG A 28 -13.08 3.05 -2.02
CA ARG A 28 -13.16 1.58 -1.97
C ARG A 28 -11.95 0.99 -1.26
N ILE A 29 -12.18 -0.09 -0.53
CA ILE A 29 -11.10 -0.89 0.06
C ILE A 29 -10.49 -1.75 -1.06
N VAL A 30 -9.23 -1.49 -1.39
CA VAL A 30 -8.48 -2.29 -2.37
C VAL A 30 -7.69 -3.40 -1.69
N ALA A 31 -7.31 -3.19 -0.43
CA ALA A 31 -6.62 -4.19 0.36
C ALA A 31 -6.82 -4.01 1.85
N GLN A 32 -6.80 -5.12 2.58
CA GLN A 32 -6.83 -5.14 4.04
C GLN A 32 -6.11 -6.38 4.56
N GLY A 33 -5.44 -6.26 5.71
CA GLY A 33 -4.75 -7.39 6.35
C GLY A 33 -3.62 -6.93 7.26
N THR A 34 -2.83 -7.89 7.74
CA THR A 34 -1.52 -7.61 8.34
C THR A 34 -0.53 -7.18 7.26
N ILE A 35 0.59 -6.56 7.64
CA ILE A 35 1.66 -6.22 6.69
C ILE A 35 2.16 -7.47 5.95
N ALA A 36 2.23 -8.62 6.62
CA ALA A 36 2.61 -9.89 5.99
C ALA A 36 1.60 -10.33 4.92
N ASP A 37 0.30 -10.24 5.21
CA ASP A 37 -0.76 -10.57 4.25
C ASP A 37 -0.70 -9.65 3.02
N LEU A 38 -0.48 -8.35 3.26
CA LEU A 38 -0.39 -7.35 2.20
C LEU A 38 0.85 -7.58 1.30
N ARG A 39 2.00 -7.93 1.89
CA ARG A 39 3.23 -8.30 1.15
C ARG A 39 3.00 -9.51 0.26
N GLN A 40 2.36 -10.55 0.79
CA GLN A 40 2.03 -11.76 0.04
C GLN A 40 1.10 -11.45 -1.13
N ARG A 41 0.08 -10.61 -0.90
CA ARG A 41 -0.89 -10.21 -1.94
C ARG A 41 -0.26 -9.35 -3.05
N ALA A 42 0.74 -8.54 -2.73
CA ALA A 42 1.46 -7.75 -3.72
C ALA A 42 2.53 -8.55 -4.50
N GLY A 43 2.87 -9.76 -4.07
CA GLY A 43 3.97 -10.54 -4.64
C GLY A 43 5.36 -9.92 -4.37
N LEU A 44 5.45 -9.03 -3.37
CA LEU A 44 6.65 -8.25 -3.04
C LEU A 44 7.22 -8.69 -1.69
N SER A 45 7.88 -9.85 -1.68
CA SER A 45 8.57 -10.35 -0.49
C SER A 45 9.72 -9.41 -0.10
N GLY A 46 9.68 -8.88 1.13
CA GLY A 46 10.75 -8.03 1.69
C GLY A 46 10.68 -6.55 1.32
N ARG A 47 9.56 -6.07 0.75
CA ARG A 47 9.32 -4.64 0.50
C ARG A 47 8.47 -4.00 1.62
N GLY A 48 8.61 -2.68 1.77
CA GLY A 48 7.86 -1.89 2.74
C GLY A 48 6.41 -1.68 2.32
N LEU A 49 5.64 -1.03 3.19
CA LEU A 49 4.23 -0.73 2.93
C LEU A 49 4.04 0.24 1.75
N GLU A 50 5.03 1.07 1.45
CA GLU A 50 5.02 2.01 0.32
C GLU A 50 4.95 1.30 -1.03
N GLU A 51 5.82 0.34 -1.29
CA GLU A 51 5.80 -0.37 -2.57
C GLU A 51 4.55 -1.22 -2.72
N ILE A 52 4.05 -1.78 -1.62
CA ILE A 52 2.78 -2.52 -1.60
C ILE A 52 1.61 -1.60 -1.96
N PHE A 53 1.57 -0.39 -1.37
CA PHE A 53 0.57 0.61 -1.70
C PHE A 53 0.63 0.94 -3.19
N LEU A 54 1.81 1.28 -3.73
CA LEU A 54 1.99 1.59 -5.15
C LEU A 54 1.55 0.46 -6.08
N ALA A 55 1.91 -0.78 -5.74
CA ALA A 55 1.53 -1.97 -6.51
C ALA A 55 0.00 -2.20 -6.51
N LEU A 56 -0.68 -1.89 -5.41
CA LEU A 56 -2.11 -2.16 -5.23
C LEU A 56 -3.02 -1.00 -5.66
N THR A 57 -2.57 0.24 -5.52
CA THR A 57 -3.36 1.42 -5.89
C THR A 57 -3.16 1.85 -7.33
N GLY A 58 -2.20 1.26 -8.04
CA GLY A 58 -2.09 1.43 -9.47
C GLY A 58 -1.90 2.89 -9.85
N THR A 59 -0.80 3.50 -9.41
CA THR A 59 -0.08 4.45 -10.28
C THR A 59 0.50 3.73 -11.52
N GLY A 60 -0.26 2.80 -12.09
CA GLY A 60 0.03 2.10 -13.34
C GLY A 60 0.14 3.06 -14.52
N ASP A 61 -0.50 4.24 -14.41
CA ASP A 61 -0.44 5.32 -15.39
C ASP A 61 0.99 5.88 -15.55
N LEU A 62 1.81 5.91 -14.49
CA LEU A 62 3.21 6.35 -14.59
C LEU A 62 4.08 5.34 -15.36
N THR A 63 3.79 4.05 -15.28
CA THR A 63 4.54 3.02 -16.04
C THR A 63 4.36 3.21 -17.54
N ASP A 64 3.14 3.55 -17.96
CA ASP A 64 2.79 3.84 -19.35
C ASP A 64 3.40 5.18 -19.80
N VAL A 65 3.35 6.21 -18.95
CA VAL A 65 3.97 7.54 -19.21
C VAL A 65 5.50 7.47 -19.28
N VAL A 66 6.16 6.74 -18.36
CA VAL A 66 7.62 6.54 -18.38
C VAL A 66 8.04 5.73 -19.62
N GLY A 67 7.20 4.80 -20.09
CA GLY A 67 7.38 4.11 -21.36
C GLY A 67 7.24 5.04 -22.57
N ALA A 68 6.32 6.02 -22.52
CA ALA A 68 6.11 6.99 -23.57
C ALA A 68 7.25 8.03 -23.69
N LEU A 69 7.85 8.45 -22.57
CA LEU A 69 8.96 9.42 -22.54
C LEU A 69 10.31 8.85 -22.99
N ARG A 70 10.44 7.52 -23.12
CA ARG A 70 11.65 6.84 -23.59
C ARG A 70 11.69 6.60 -25.10
N ARG A 71 10.77 7.18 -25.87
CA ARG A 71 10.81 7.21 -27.34
C ARG A 71 11.08 8.61 -27.86
#